data_AF-A0AAV4GT13-F1
#
_entry.id   AF-A0AAV4GT13-F1
#
_cell.length_a   1.000
_cell.length_b   1.000
_cell.length_c   1.000
_cell.angle_alpha   90.00
_cell.angle_beta   90.00
_cell.angle_gamma   90.00
#
_symmetry.space_group_name_H-M   'P 1'
#
loop_
_entity.id
_entity.type
_entity.pdbx_description
1 polymer ?
#
loop_
_entity_poly.entity_id
_entity_poly.type
_entity_poly.pdbx_seq_one_letter_code
_entity_poly.pdbx_strand_id
1 'polypeptide(L)'
;MSIFLYACESWTLNADTERRIRAMEMRCYRILLSISHKEHNEEVRRRIENAIGPHVDLLTIVRQWKLKWYGHTTRSSGLAKTIMQGTVNGDRRRGRQKKR
;
A
#
# COMPACT_ATOMS: atom_id res chain seq x y z
N MET A 1 14.03 -6.92 -5.12
CA MET A 1 12.93 -6.29 -4.34
C MET A 1 13.38 -4.87 -3.99
N SER A 2 12.61 -3.83 -4.32
CA SER A 2 12.95 -2.44 -3.94
C SER A 2 12.74 -2.24 -2.44
N ILE A 3 13.56 -1.40 -1.78
CA ILE A 3 13.43 -1.05 -0.35
C ILE A 3 12.01 -0.59 0.00
N PHE A 4 11.35 0.11 -0.92
CA PHE A 4 9.98 0.57 -0.76
C PHE A 4 8.97 -0.58 -0.62
N LEU A 5 9.12 -1.64 -1.43
CA LEU A 5 8.22 -2.79 -1.40
C LEU A 5 8.38 -3.58 -0.10
N TYR A 6 9.61 -3.73 0.39
CA TYR A 6 9.89 -4.34 1.69
C TYR A 6 9.26 -3.54 2.84
N ALA A 7 9.42 -2.21 2.85
CA ALA A 7 8.79 -1.37 3.86
C ALA A 7 7.25 -1.47 3.85
N CYS A 8 6.65 -1.55 2.66
CA CYS A 8 5.20 -1.72 2.49
C CYS A 8 4.67 -3.05 3.05
N GLU A 9 5.49 -4.09 3.20
CA GLU A 9 5.06 -5.35 3.84
C GLU A 9 4.63 -5.09 5.29
N SER A 10 5.36 -4.24 6.01
CA SER A 10 5.11 -3.91 7.41
C SER A 10 3.97 -2.90 7.64
N TRP A 11 3.55 -2.16 6.62
CA TRP A 11 2.58 -1.07 6.77
C TRP A 11 1.13 -1.52 6.52
N THR A 12 0.20 -1.05 7.34
CA THR A 12 -1.23 -1.14 7.03
C THR A 12 -1.58 -0.15 5.91
N LEU A 13 -2.27 -0.62 4.86
CA LEU A 13 -2.77 0.27 3.81
C LEU A 13 -3.98 1.03 4.35
N ASN A 14 -3.72 2.26 4.78
CA ASN A 14 -4.75 3.23 5.13
C ASN A 14 -4.91 4.23 3.98
N ALA A 15 -6.06 4.92 3.91
CA ALA A 15 -6.30 5.94 2.89
C ALA A 15 -5.21 7.04 2.86
N ASP A 16 -4.68 7.42 4.03
CA ASP A 16 -3.54 8.34 4.14
C ASP A 16 -2.27 7.77 3.51
N THR A 17 -1.94 6.51 3.82
CA THR A 17 -0.79 5.81 3.25
C THR A 17 -0.92 5.72 1.74
N GLU A 18 -2.09 5.35 1.21
CA GLU A 18 -2.33 5.27 -0.24
C GLU A 18 -2.15 6.65 -0.91
N ARG A 19 -2.64 7.72 -0.28
CA ARG A 19 -2.45 9.09 -0.78
C ARG A 19 -0.97 9.48 -0.82
N ARG A 20 -0.20 9.14 0.23
CA ARG A 20 1.25 9.39 0.27
C ARG A 20 2.00 8.61 -0.80
N ILE A 21 1.63 7.35 -1.03
CA ILE A 21 2.24 6.51 -2.08
C ILE A 21 2.01 7.12 -3.46
N ARG A 22 0.77 7.51 -3.78
CA ARG A 22 0.44 8.19 -5.04
C ARG A 22 1.18 9.52 -5.20
N ALA A 23 1.28 10.30 -4.13
CA ALA A 23 2.00 11.58 -4.16
C ALA A 23 3.52 11.38 -4.37
N MET A 24 4.11 10.36 -3.73
CA MET A 24 5.51 9.98 -3.92
C MET A 24 5.76 9.54 -5.35
N GLU A 25 4.92 8.67 -5.90
CA GLU A 25 5.00 8.20 -7.29
C GLU A 25 4.96 9.36 -8.28
N MET A 26 3.99 10.26 -8.13
CA MET A 26 3.89 11.48 -8.95
C MET A 26 5.13 12.38 -8.82
N ARG A 27 5.69 12.50 -7.61
CA ARG A 27 6.94 13.26 -7.39
C ARG A 27 8.12 12.62 -8.09
N CYS A 28 8.25 11.29 -8.05
CA CYS A 28 9.28 10.56 -8.78
C CYS A 28 9.17 10.78 -10.29
N TYR A 29 7.96 10.70 -10.86
CA TYR A 29 7.75 10.97 -12.29
C TYR A 29 8.07 12.41 -12.69
N ARG A 30 7.71 13.39 -11.85
CA ARG A 30 8.05 14.80 -12.10
C ARG A 30 9.56 15.01 -12.14
N ILE A 31 10.31 14.38 -11.24
CA ILE A 31 11.79 14.45 -11.24
C ILE A 31 12.35 13.76 -12.47
N LEU A 32 11.90 12.54 -12.77
CA LEU A 32 12.40 11.74 -13.89
C LEU A 32 12.19 12.42 -15.25
N LEU A 33 11.01 13.00 -15.45
CA LEU A 33 10.64 13.69 -16.69
C LEU A 33 10.96 15.19 -16.66
N SER A 34 11.62 15.66 -15.59
CA SER A 34 11.96 17.08 -15.37
C SER A 34 10.76 18.04 -15.56
N ILE A 35 9.59 17.62 -15.08
CA ILE A 35 8.34 18.39 -15.17
C ILE A 35 8.25 19.39 -14.03
N SER A 36 7.97 20.65 -14.36
CA SER A 36 7.77 21.71 -13.37
C SER A 36 6.61 21.39 -12.42
N HIS A 37 6.78 21.71 -11.13
CA HIS A 37 5.72 21.57 -10.13
C HIS A 37 4.47 22.42 -10.43
N LYS A 38 4.60 23.44 -11.30
CA LYS A 38 3.49 24.32 -11.70
C LYS A 38 2.53 23.67 -12.68
N GLU A 39 2.93 22.59 -13.35
CA GLU A 39 2.06 21.92 -14.32
C GLU A 39 0.99 21.06 -13.67
N HIS A 40 -0.21 21.12 -14.25
CA HIS A 40 -1.39 20.40 -13.77
C HIS A 40 -1.16 18.88 -13.80
N ASN A 41 -1.77 18.17 -12.84
CA ASN A 41 -1.57 16.72 -12.69
C ASN A 41 -2.03 15.91 -13.92
N GLU A 42 -3.03 16.40 -14.65
CA GLU A 42 -3.50 15.74 -15.88
C GLU A 42 -2.47 15.79 -17.00
N GLU A 43 -1.84 16.94 -17.23
CA GLU A 43 -0.78 17.07 -18.23
C GLU A 43 0.44 16.21 -17.85
N VAL A 44 0.74 16.10 -16.56
CA VAL A 44 1.79 15.20 -16.07
C VAL A 44 1.47 13.75 -16.39
N ARG A 45 0.23 13.30 -16.15
CA ARG A 45 -0.19 11.92 -16.50
C ARG A 45 -0.09 11.66 -18.00
N ARG A 46 -0.53 12.60 -18.84
CA ARG A 46 -0.41 12.48 -20.29
C ARG A 46 1.04 12.36 -20.75
N ARG A 47 1.95 13.14 -20.14
CA ARG A 47 3.39 13.04 -20.43
C ARG A 47 4.00 11.73 -19.96
N ILE A 48 3.58 11.22 -18.79
CA ILE A 48 4.01 9.91 -18.31
C ILE A 48 3.59 8.82 -19.29
N GLU A 49 2.34 8.83 -19.73
CA GLU A 49 1.82 7.87 -20.73
C GLU A 49 2.57 7.97 -22.06
N ASN A 50 2.86 9.18 -22.54
CA ASN A 50 3.62 9.35 -23.79
C ASN A 50 5.09 8.89 -23.67
N ALA A 51 5.73 9.10 -22.51
CA ALA A 51 7.15 8.80 -22.33
C ALA A 51 7.43 7.33 -21.99
N ILE A 52 6.56 6.71 -21.20
CA ILE A 52 6.78 5.37 -20.62
C ILE A 52 5.80 4.34 -21.20
N GLY A 53 4.70 4.79 -21.83
CA GLY A 53 3.63 3.92 -22.30
C GLY A 53 2.69 3.47 -21.17
N PRO A 54 1.91 2.40 -21.38
CA PRO A 54 1.06 1.84 -20.35
C PRO A 54 1.90 1.32 -19.18
N HIS A 55 1.81 1.97 -18.03
CA HIS A 55 2.51 1.58 -16.80
C HIS A 55 1.49 1.19 -15.72
N VAL A 56 1.92 0.33 -14.80
CA VAL A 56 1.11 -0.07 -13.65
C VAL A 56 1.45 0.83 -12.48
N ASP A 57 0.45 1.53 -11.93
CA ASP A 57 0.58 2.32 -10.71
C ASP A 57 1.30 1.52 -9.60
N LEU A 58 2.23 2.16 -8.91
CA LEU A 58 2.94 1.62 -7.76
C LEU A 58 1.98 1.14 -6.67
N LEU A 59 0.88 1.89 -6.45
CA LEU A 59 -0.14 1.48 -5.49
C LEU A 59 -0.81 0.15 -5.90
N THR A 60 -1.05 -0.05 -7.20
CA THR A 60 -1.63 -1.30 -7.73
C THR A 60 -0.67 -2.46 -7.51
N ILE A 61 0.63 -2.26 -7.73
CA ILE A 61 1.67 -3.26 -7.43
C ILE A 61 1.64 -3.62 -5.94
N VAL A 62 1.65 -2.63 -5.04
CA VAL A 62 1.63 -2.86 -3.58
C VAL A 62 0.36 -3.62 -3.17
N ARG A 63 -0.80 -3.27 -3.72
CA ARG A 63 -2.07 -3.98 -3.46
C ARG A 63 -2.03 -5.42 -3.94
N GLN A 64 -1.56 -5.68 -5.16
CA GLN A 64 -1.41 -7.03 -5.69
C GLN A 64 -0.47 -7.88 -4.84
N TRP A 65 0.66 -7.30 -4.41
CA TRP A 65 1.60 -7.99 -3.52
C TRP A 65 0.98 -8.33 -2.16
N LYS A 66 0.26 -7.40 -1.54
CA LYS A 66 -0.46 -7.67 -0.29
C LYS A 66 -1.52 -8.76 -0.45
N LEU A 67 -2.27 -8.76 -1.56
CA LEU A 67 -3.23 -9.82 -1.85
C LEU A 67 -2.56 -11.17 -2.09
N LYS A 68 -1.42 -11.19 -2.79
CA LYS A 68 -0.62 -12.41 -2.99
C LYS A 68 -0.12 -12.97 -1.66
N TRP A 69 0.41 -12.10 -0.78
CA TRP A 69 0.82 -12.47 0.56
C TRP A 69 -0.37 -12.97 1.41
N TYR A 70 -1.49 -12.25 1.40
CA TYR A 70 -2.71 -12.67 2.09
C TYR A 70 -3.20 -14.04 1.61
N GLY A 71 -3.21 -14.27 0.30
CA GLY A 71 -3.57 -15.56 -0.28
C GLY A 71 -2.60 -16.67 0.10
N HIS A 72 -1.31 -16.38 0.19
CA HIS A 72 -0.30 -17.34 0.66
C HIS A 72 -0.55 -17.68 2.15
N THR A 73 -0.71 -16.67 3.00
CA THR A 73 -1.00 -16.81 4.43
C THR A 73 -2.29 -17.59 4.68
N THR A 74 -3.34 -17.35 3.89
CA THR A 74 -4.64 -18.04 4.03
C THR A 74 -4.57 -19.53 3.70
N ARG A 75 -3.70 -19.91 2.75
CA ARG A 75 -3.46 -21.31 2.38
C ARG A 75 -2.50 -22.02 3.33
N SER A 76 -1.58 -21.29 3.94
CA SER A 76 -0.67 -21.80 4.97
C SER A 76 -1.42 -22.11 6.29
N SER A 77 -0.94 -23.07 7.07
CA SER A 77 -1.52 -23.47 8.36
C SER A 77 -0.78 -22.90 9.58
N GLY A 78 -0.19 -21.71 9.44
CA GLY A 78 0.63 -21.08 10.50
C GLY A 78 -0.09 -20.05 11.38
N LEU A 79 0.60 -19.59 12.43
CA LEU A 79 0.13 -18.56 13.37
C LEU A 79 -0.34 -17.27 12.68
N ALA A 80 0.33 -16.89 11.58
CA ALA A 80 -0.04 -15.72 10.78
C ALA A 80 -1.49 -15.79 10.26
N LYS A 81 -1.99 -16.97 9.91
CA LYS A 81 -3.39 -17.17 9.50
C LYS A 81 -4.34 -16.95 10.67
N THR A 82 -4.06 -17.55 11.83
CA THR A 82 -4.88 -17.40 13.04
C THR A 82 -4.95 -15.94 13.50
N ILE A 83 -3.82 -15.22 13.47
CA ILE A 83 -3.75 -13.79 13.79
C ILE A 83 -4.60 -12.97 12.80
N MET A 84 -4.44 -13.22 11.49
CA MET A 84 -5.15 -12.47 10.46
C MET A 84 -6.67 -12.74 10.45
N GLN A 85 -7.08 -13.98 10.73
CA GLN A 85 -8.50 -14.36 10.80
C GLN A 85 -9.15 -13.98 12.13
N GLY A 86 -8.37 -13.67 13.16
CA GLY A 86 -8.87 -13.36 14.49
C GLY A 86 -9.50 -14.56 15.20
N THR A 87 -9.29 -15.78 14.70
CA THR A 87 -9.84 -17.04 15.25
C THR A 87 -9.01 -17.53 16.43
N VAL A 88 -8.59 -16.61 17.30
CA VAL A 88 -7.86 -16.97 18.51
C VAL A 88 -8.89 -17.54 19.50
N ASN A 89 -8.70 -18.81 19.88
CA ASN A 89 -9.52 -19.43 20.90
C ASN A 89 -9.25 -18.74 22.25
N GLY A 90 -10.26 -18.04 22.77
CA GLY A 90 -10.19 -17.36 24.06
C GLY A 90 -11.08 -16.13 24.08
N ASP A 91 -11.82 -15.95 25.17
CA ASP A 91 -12.67 -14.79 25.35
C ASP A 91 -11.83 -13.59 25.82
N ARG A 92 -12.05 -12.41 25.23
CA ARG A 92 -11.36 -11.20 25.70
C ARG A 92 -11.95 -10.81 27.06
N ARG A 93 -11.11 -10.73 28.09
CA ARG A 93 -11.53 -10.25 29.42
C ARG A 93 -12.22 -8.90 29.29
N ARG A 94 -13.41 -8.77 29.88
CA ARG A 94 -14.19 -7.52 29.91
C ARG A 94 -13.28 -6.39 30.43
N GLY A 95 -13.15 -5.32 29.65
CA GLY A 95 -12.31 -4.19 30.01
C GLY A 95 -12.74 -3.55 31.34
N ARG A 96 -11.79 -2.88 32.02
CA ARG A 96 -12.07 -2.19 33.27
C ARG A 96 -13.16 -1.12 33.05
N GLN A 97 -14.19 -1.12 33.88
CA GLN A 97 -15.26 -0.12 33.83
C GLN A 97 -14.66 1.29 34.02
N LYS A 98 -15.00 2.22 33.12
CA LYS A 98 -14.57 3.62 33.25
C LYS A 98 -15.10 4.17 34.58
N LYS A 99 -14.23 4.76 35.40
CA LYS A 99 -14.67 5.54 36.55
C LYS A 99 -15.42 6.78 36.04
N ARG A 100 -16.57 7.03 36.66
CA ARG A 100 -17.46 8.16 36.36
C ARG A 100 -16.84 9.47 36.82
#